data_AF-A0A821PXN5-F1
#
_entry.id   AF-A0A821PXN5-F1
#
_cell.length_a   1.000
_cell.length_b   1.000
_cell.length_c   1.000
_cell.angle_alpha   90.00
_cell.angle_beta   90.00
_cell.angle_gamma   90.00
#
_symmetry.space_group_name_H-M   'P 1'
#
loop_
_entity.id
_entity.type
_entity.pdbx_description
1 polymer ?
#
loop_
_entity_poly.entity_id
_entity_poly.type
_entity_poly.pdbx_seq_one_letter_code
_entity_poly.pdbx_strand_id
1 'polypeptide(L)'
;MASANYYSDRKQRRKKHSLSAPFGIQIPSSLKDPTNTVLSPKQLERLTNDDNARDIALNHLHSDERFATVWNSTTIHPNTRRLMRKVIQIQTINAVCNGFYRLTDGTKINLNKNKMAYAAQNTRQYGNDYEYTTVRQQHTYEQPCRMVVINGDCLDVAICFKAKYPKSNPVVLNMASARNPGGGWKNGAGAQEENLHRRTNMFQCLEDPYHELEGQRDWNFYVPEFGGIYMPDVSVFRGSESNGYPFFPNGPEYISFIACAAYSHPPTETDNNGELKLS
;
A
#
# COMPACT_ATOMS: atom_id res chain seq x y z
N MET A 1 12.64 39.03 -45.16
CA MET A 1 12.17 37.62 -45.07
C MET A 1 12.90 36.94 -43.93
N ALA A 2 12.43 37.17 -42.71
CA ALA A 2 13.02 36.64 -41.48
C ALA A 2 11.88 36.08 -40.61
N SER A 3 11.83 34.76 -40.46
CA SER A 3 11.17 34.00 -39.36
C SER A 3 10.86 32.56 -39.80
N ALA A 4 11.87 31.69 -39.80
CA ALA A 4 11.62 30.24 -39.95
C ALA A 4 12.66 29.35 -39.24
N ASN A 5 13.44 29.89 -38.29
CA ASN A 5 14.53 29.16 -37.62
C ASN A 5 14.36 29.04 -36.09
N TYR A 6 13.13 29.07 -35.57
CA TYR A 6 12.90 28.99 -34.12
C TYR A 6 12.35 27.63 -33.60
N TYR A 7 12.22 26.60 -34.45
CA TYR A 7 11.55 25.35 -34.05
C TYR A 7 12.34 24.03 -34.17
N SER A 8 13.62 24.04 -34.55
CA SER A 8 14.35 22.78 -34.78
C SER A 8 15.45 22.43 -33.76
N ASP A 9 15.73 23.24 -32.74
CA ASP A 9 16.99 23.10 -31.98
C ASP A 9 16.86 22.73 -30.49
N ARG A 10 15.83 21.96 -30.11
CA ARG A 10 15.68 21.43 -28.73
C ARG A 10 15.84 19.92 -28.56
N LYS A 11 16.17 19.16 -29.62
CA LYS A 11 16.21 17.68 -29.55
C LYS A 11 17.57 17.04 -29.31
N GLN A 12 18.67 17.78 -29.16
CA GLN A 12 19.97 17.15 -28.90
C GLN A 12 20.85 17.99 -27.98
N ARG A 13 20.84 17.67 -26.67
CA ARG A 13 22.05 17.57 -25.80
C ARG A 13 21.70 17.54 -24.31
N ARG A 14 21.75 16.35 -23.72
CA ARG A 14 22.79 15.93 -22.74
C ARG A 14 22.36 14.65 -22.02
N LYS A 15 22.84 13.51 -22.52
CA LYS A 15 23.16 12.37 -21.66
C LYS A 15 24.31 12.79 -20.75
N LYS A 16 24.07 12.91 -19.44
CA LYS A 16 25.06 12.64 -18.41
C LYS A 16 24.57 11.39 -17.69
N HIS A 17 25.36 10.33 -17.77
CA HIS A 17 25.15 9.09 -17.02
C HIS A 17 25.13 9.41 -15.52
N SER A 18 23.94 9.55 -14.96
CA SER A 18 23.69 9.13 -13.58
C SER A 18 23.07 7.74 -13.69
N LEU A 19 23.47 6.81 -12.82
CA LEU A 19 22.66 5.62 -12.55
C LEU A 19 21.33 6.13 -11.99
N SER A 20 20.42 6.50 -12.89
CA SER A 20 19.04 6.80 -12.58
C SER A 20 18.47 5.50 -12.05
N ALA A 21 18.26 5.43 -10.73
CA ALA A 21 17.32 4.47 -10.17
C ALA A 21 16.09 4.49 -11.09
N PRO A 22 15.65 3.33 -11.62
CA PRO A 22 14.44 3.32 -12.41
C PRO A 22 13.33 3.91 -11.53
N PHE A 23 12.36 4.59 -12.14
CA PHE A 23 11.09 4.93 -11.51
C PHE A 23 10.99 6.28 -10.76
N GLY A 24 11.35 7.40 -11.39
CA GLY A 24 10.61 8.68 -11.29
C GLY A 24 10.39 9.41 -9.93
N ILE A 25 10.68 8.83 -8.77
CA ILE A 25 10.52 9.51 -7.48
C ILE A 25 11.76 10.35 -7.20
N GLN A 26 11.57 11.61 -6.85
CA GLN A 26 12.55 12.35 -6.05
C GLN A 26 12.58 11.75 -4.64
N ILE A 27 13.15 10.56 -4.50
CA ILE A 27 13.68 10.11 -3.22
C ILE A 27 14.86 11.05 -3.02
N PRO A 28 14.87 11.93 -1.99
CA PRO A 28 16.03 12.77 -1.73
C PRO A 28 17.28 11.89 -1.78
N SER A 29 18.33 12.30 -2.48
CA SER A 29 19.49 11.43 -2.76
C SER A 29 20.08 10.79 -1.50
N SER A 30 19.89 11.43 -0.35
CA SER A 30 20.23 10.88 0.96
C SER A 30 19.48 9.59 1.28
N LEU A 31 18.18 9.48 0.96
CA LEU A 31 17.27 8.35 1.24
C LEU A 31 17.47 7.15 0.30
N LYS A 32 18.34 7.30 -0.71
CA LYS A 32 18.69 6.28 -1.69
C LYS A 32 19.87 5.45 -1.22
N ASP A 33 19.73 4.74 -0.10
CA ASP A 33 20.61 3.62 0.16
C ASP A 33 19.93 2.33 -0.32
N PRO A 34 20.26 1.82 -1.52
CA PRO A 34 19.71 0.56 -2.02
C PRO A 34 20.16 -0.66 -1.20
N THR A 35 21.08 -0.48 -0.24
CA THR A 35 21.56 -1.52 0.66
C THR A 35 21.00 -1.40 2.07
N ASN A 36 20.48 -0.23 2.45
CA ASN A 36 20.05 0.09 3.79
C ASN A 36 18.61 0.64 3.77
N THR A 37 17.67 -0.13 4.27
CA THR A 37 16.28 0.31 4.46
C THR A 37 16.14 1.40 5.53
N VAL A 38 17.25 1.86 6.13
CA VAL A 38 17.33 2.77 7.27
C VAL A 38 17.43 4.23 6.84
N LEU A 39 16.63 5.09 7.46
CA LEU A 39 16.68 6.53 7.23
C LEU A 39 17.86 7.14 8.02
N SER A 40 18.65 8.02 7.40
CA SER A 40 19.66 8.81 8.09
C SER A 40 19.04 9.92 8.95
N PRO A 41 19.72 10.42 10.00
CA PRO A 41 19.22 11.50 10.85
C PRO A 41 18.76 12.75 10.10
N LYS A 42 19.50 13.16 9.07
CA LYS A 42 19.15 14.31 8.20
C LYS A 42 17.83 14.14 7.44
N GLN A 43 17.36 12.91 7.27
CA GLN A 43 16.10 12.63 6.58
C GLN A 43 14.93 12.67 7.54
N LEU A 44 15.12 12.17 8.75
CA LEU A 44 14.13 12.25 9.82
C LEU A 44 13.88 13.70 10.23
N GLU A 45 14.92 14.54 10.25
CA GLU A 45 14.81 16.00 10.42
C GLU A 45 13.91 16.69 9.38
N ARG A 46 13.72 16.09 8.19
CA ARG A 46 12.81 16.63 7.17
C ARG A 46 11.36 16.15 7.34
N LEU A 47 11.14 15.09 8.13
CA LEU A 47 9.83 14.45 8.27
C LEU A 47 9.03 15.00 9.45
N THR A 48 9.70 15.59 10.44
CA THR A 48 9.08 16.19 11.62
C THR A 48 10.00 17.24 12.25
N ASN A 49 9.39 18.24 12.89
CA ASN A 49 10.08 19.21 13.75
C ASN A 49 10.00 18.81 15.25
N ASP A 50 9.39 17.67 15.57
CA ASP A 50 9.24 17.16 16.95
C ASP A 50 10.48 16.32 17.32
N ASP A 51 11.32 16.88 18.18
CA ASP A 51 12.59 16.29 18.61
C ASP A 51 12.41 14.93 19.31
N ASN A 52 11.34 14.77 20.10
CA ASN A 52 11.04 13.51 20.77
C ASN A 52 10.62 12.45 19.75
N ALA A 53 9.81 12.84 18.76
CA ALA A 53 9.45 11.93 17.67
C ALA A 53 10.68 11.53 16.84
N ARG A 54 11.61 12.47 16.57
CA ARG A 54 12.87 12.16 15.87
C ARG A 54 13.76 11.22 16.64
N ASP A 55 13.97 11.49 17.94
CA ASP A 55 14.79 10.65 18.81
C ASP A 55 14.26 9.21 18.84
N ILE A 56 12.95 9.08 19.00
CA ILE A 56 12.26 7.79 18.94
C ILE A 56 12.45 7.12 17.57
N ALA A 57 12.27 7.88 16.50
CA ALA A 57 12.46 7.40 15.14
C ALA A 57 13.93 7.21 14.72
N LEU A 58 14.89 7.56 15.56
CA LEU A 58 16.33 7.34 15.35
C LEU A 58 16.82 6.14 16.16
N ASN A 59 16.44 6.10 17.43
CA ASN A 59 16.97 5.16 18.41
C ASN A 59 16.14 3.88 18.54
N HIS A 60 14.89 3.92 18.06
CA HIS A 60 13.96 2.80 18.13
C HIS A 60 13.40 2.41 16.77
N LEU A 61 14.00 2.88 15.67
CA LEU A 61 13.60 2.52 14.32
C LEU A 61 14.27 1.22 13.89
N HIS A 62 13.52 0.41 13.14
CA HIS A 62 13.88 -0.93 12.69
C HIS A 62 13.82 -1.98 13.79
N SER A 63 13.09 -3.05 13.48
CA SER A 63 13.70 -4.37 13.62
C SER A 63 14.16 -4.76 15.02
N ASP A 64 13.45 -4.38 16.09
CA ASP A 64 13.84 -4.78 17.43
C ASP A 64 12.65 -4.65 18.37
N GLU A 65 12.70 -5.42 19.47
CA GLU A 65 11.82 -5.34 20.63
C GLU A 65 11.54 -3.88 21.03
N ARG A 66 12.52 -2.98 20.83
CA ARG A 66 12.43 -1.53 21.06
C ARG A 66 11.40 -0.82 20.17
N PHE A 67 11.33 -1.10 18.86
CA PHE A 67 10.32 -0.50 17.98
C PHE A 67 8.93 -0.91 18.43
N ALA A 68 8.74 -2.21 18.69
CA ALA A 68 7.49 -2.76 19.19
C ALA A 68 7.12 -2.18 20.58
N THR A 69 8.09 -1.99 21.46
CA THR A 69 7.91 -1.41 22.81
C THR A 69 7.37 0.00 22.71
N VAL A 70 8.01 0.86 21.92
CA VAL A 70 7.54 2.23 21.71
C VAL A 70 6.19 2.24 21.01
N TRP A 71 6.04 1.42 19.98
CA TRP A 71 4.83 1.36 19.16
C TRP A 71 3.59 0.98 20.00
N ASN A 72 3.76 0.00 20.88
CA ASN A 72 2.71 -0.50 21.78
C ASN A 72 2.58 0.32 23.06
N SER A 73 3.41 1.35 23.26
CA SER A 73 3.28 2.25 24.39
C SER A 73 1.93 2.98 24.34
N THR A 74 1.20 2.94 25.45
CA THR A 74 -0.06 3.66 25.64
C THR A 74 0.14 5.17 25.75
N THR A 75 1.38 5.63 26.00
CA THR A 75 1.73 7.05 26.16
C THR A 75 2.33 7.66 24.90
N ILE A 76 2.42 6.92 23.80
CA ILE A 76 3.01 7.43 22.56
C ILE A 76 2.23 8.63 22.02
N HIS A 77 2.94 9.72 21.77
CA HIS A 77 2.34 10.93 21.22
C HIS A 77 1.82 10.69 19.79
N PRO A 78 0.66 11.25 19.40
CA PRO A 78 0.08 11.04 18.06
C PRO A 78 1.03 11.42 16.91
N ASN A 79 1.82 12.48 17.07
CA ASN A 79 2.80 12.89 16.05
C ASN A 79 3.92 11.85 15.90
N THR A 80 4.35 11.23 16.99
CA THR A 80 5.33 10.14 16.98
C THR A 80 4.78 8.94 16.23
N ARG A 81 3.54 8.52 16.53
CA ARG A 81 2.88 7.41 15.81
C ARG A 81 2.76 7.71 14.31
N ARG A 82 2.38 8.94 13.96
CA ARG A 82 2.30 9.41 12.57
C ARG A 82 3.66 9.38 11.87
N LEU A 83 4.73 9.80 12.54
CA LEU A 83 6.09 9.72 12.01
C LEU A 83 6.52 8.26 11.79
N MET A 84 6.31 7.38 12.77
CA MET A 84 6.65 5.96 12.64
C MET A 84 5.92 5.32 11.43
N ARG A 85 4.65 5.68 11.16
CA ARG A 85 3.95 5.24 9.95
C ARG A 85 4.59 5.74 8.67
N LYS A 86 5.05 7.00 8.62
CA LYS A 86 5.78 7.56 7.47
C LYS A 86 7.10 6.80 7.22
N VAL A 87 7.80 6.41 8.28
CA VAL A 87 9.00 5.57 8.16
C VAL A 87 8.65 4.24 7.50
N ILE A 88 7.64 3.53 8.01
CA ILE A 88 7.21 2.24 7.42
C ILE A 88 6.83 2.42 5.95
N GLN A 89 6.11 3.50 5.62
CA GLN A 89 5.77 3.86 4.24
C GLN A 89 7.02 3.99 3.36
N ILE A 90 8.05 4.74 3.77
CA ILE A 90 9.29 4.89 3.01
C ILE A 90 9.99 3.54 2.82
N GLN A 91 10.07 2.72 3.87
CA GLN A 91 10.70 1.41 3.78
C GLN A 91 9.94 0.46 2.84
N THR A 92 8.61 0.50 2.84
CA THR A 92 7.77 -0.29 1.94
C THR A 92 8.01 0.09 0.49
N ILE A 93 8.08 1.39 0.19
CA ILE A 93 8.45 1.89 -1.15
C ILE A 93 9.84 1.37 -1.53
N ASN A 94 10.83 1.53 -0.65
CA ASN A 94 12.20 1.06 -0.91
C ASN A 94 12.26 -0.46 -1.16
N ALA A 95 11.55 -1.25 -0.38
CA ALA A 95 11.50 -2.71 -0.54
C ALA A 95 10.96 -3.08 -1.93
N VAL A 96 9.86 -2.46 -2.35
CA VAL A 96 9.23 -2.68 -3.64
C VAL A 96 10.13 -2.24 -4.79
N CYS A 97 10.70 -1.02 -4.75
CA CYS A 97 11.61 -0.52 -5.78
C CYS A 97 12.86 -1.38 -5.94
N ASN A 98 13.48 -1.77 -4.82
CA ASN A 98 14.67 -2.62 -4.83
C ASN A 98 14.33 -4.06 -5.26
N GLY A 99 13.10 -4.50 -4.98
CA GLY A 99 12.66 -5.89 -5.12
C GLY A 99 13.22 -6.82 -4.06
N PHE A 100 13.57 -6.29 -2.89
CA PHE A 100 13.97 -7.07 -1.73
C PHE A 100 13.88 -6.22 -0.46
N TYR A 101 13.82 -6.88 0.70
CA TYR A 101 14.02 -6.26 2.01
C TYR A 101 15.04 -7.09 2.81
N ARG A 102 15.49 -6.54 3.94
CA ARG A 102 16.36 -7.24 4.89
C ARG A 102 15.65 -7.40 6.22
N LEU A 103 15.84 -8.57 6.83
CA LEU A 103 15.47 -8.84 8.21
C LEU A 103 16.50 -8.20 9.16
N THR A 104 16.24 -8.31 10.46
CA THR A 104 17.09 -7.75 11.53
C THR A 104 18.49 -8.31 11.58
N ASP A 105 18.61 -9.61 11.34
CA ASP A 105 19.85 -10.36 11.26
C ASP A 105 20.64 -10.06 9.95
N GLY A 106 20.11 -9.18 9.10
CA GLY A 106 20.69 -8.82 7.81
C GLY A 106 20.29 -9.75 6.66
N THR A 107 19.55 -10.83 6.94
CA THR A 107 19.08 -11.81 5.94
C THR A 107 18.29 -11.09 4.86
N LYS A 108 18.69 -11.29 3.60
CA LYS A 108 18.04 -10.68 2.43
C LYS A 108 16.91 -11.56 1.95
N ILE A 109 15.71 -10.99 1.85
CA ILE A 109 14.53 -11.65 1.29
C ILE A 109 14.13 -10.95 -0.01
N ASN A 110 14.11 -11.68 -1.11
CA ASN A 110 13.76 -11.13 -2.42
C ASN A 110 12.23 -11.05 -2.59
N LEU A 111 11.75 -9.94 -3.15
CA LEU A 111 10.40 -9.80 -3.67
C LEU A 111 10.37 -10.22 -5.15
N ASN A 112 9.31 -10.90 -5.55
CA ASN A 112 9.13 -11.30 -6.94
C ASN A 112 8.62 -10.12 -7.77
N LYS A 113 9.54 -9.43 -8.47
CA LYS A 113 9.22 -8.29 -9.34
C LYS A 113 8.21 -8.63 -10.44
N ASN A 114 8.28 -9.84 -11.01
CA ASN A 114 7.36 -10.27 -12.05
C ASN A 114 5.93 -10.41 -11.50
N LYS A 115 5.77 -10.92 -10.28
CA LYS A 115 4.44 -10.98 -9.62
C LYS A 115 3.92 -9.59 -9.26
N MET A 116 4.77 -8.69 -8.77
CA MET A 116 4.38 -7.30 -8.49
C MET A 116 3.92 -6.58 -9.77
N ALA A 117 4.67 -6.73 -10.86
CA ALA A 117 4.30 -6.20 -12.18
C ALA A 117 3.00 -6.84 -12.69
N TYR A 118 2.85 -8.16 -12.56
CA TYR A 118 1.63 -8.87 -12.93
C TYR A 118 0.40 -8.31 -12.19
N ALA A 119 0.49 -8.14 -10.87
CA ALA A 119 -0.58 -7.56 -10.06
C ALA A 119 -0.98 -6.16 -10.56
N ALA A 120 0.00 -5.30 -10.81
CA ALA A 120 -0.21 -3.95 -11.29
C ALA A 120 -0.84 -3.93 -12.70
N GLN A 121 -0.30 -4.71 -13.64
CA GLN A 121 -0.78 -4.82 -15.03
C GLN A 121 -2.17 -5.44 -15.16
N ASN A 122 -2.54 -6.33 -14.24
CA ASN A 122 -3.84 -7.02 -14.23
C ASN A 122 -4.83 -6.37 -13.26
N THR A 123 -4.49 -5.22 -12.68
CA THR A 123 -5.46 -4.41 -11.96
C THR A 123 -6.50 -3.86 -12.93
N ARG A 124 -7.77 -3.95 -12.57
CA ARG A 124 -8.91 -3.56 -13.40
C ARG A 124 -9.88 -2.72 -12.60
N GLN A 125 -10.32 -1.60 -13.19
CA GLN A 125 -11.41 -0.78 -12.69
C GLN A 125 -12.71 -1.28 -13.32
N TYR A 126 -13.73 -1.47 -12.49
CA TYR A 126 -15.08 -1.82 -12.90
C TYR A 126 -16.00 -0.68 -12.47
N GLY A 127 -16.67 -0.03 -13.42
CA GLY A 127 -17.57 1.09 -13.19
C GLY A 127 -18.98 0.85 -13.72
N ASN A 128 -19.78 1.93 -13.79
CA ASN A 128 -21.17 1.90 -14.26
C ASN A 128 -21.29 1.49 -15.74
N ASP A 129 -20.23 1.72 -16.51
CA ASP A 129 -20.06 1.37 -17.92
C ASP A 129 -19.68 -0.10 -18.12
N TYR A 130 -19.33 -0.82 -17.05
CA TYR A 130 -19.11 -2.25 -17.12
C TYR A 130 -20.46 -2.97 -17.12
N GLU A 131 -20.80 -3.58 -18.26
CA GLU A 131 -21.89 -4.53 -18.30
C GLU A 131 -21.51 -5.76 -17.47
N TYR A 132 -21.95 -5.77 -16.21
CA TYR A 132 -21.95 -6.99 -15.42
C TYR A 132 -22.86 -7.97 -16.14
N THR A 133 -22.25 -8.87 -16.92
CA THR A 133 -22.97 -9.99 -17.50
C THR A 133 -23.57 -10.70 -16.30
N THR A 134 -24.90 -10.68 -16.18
CA THR A 134 -25.60 -11.28 -15.05
C THR A 134 -25.54 -12.79 -15.23
N VAL A 135 -24.35 -13.36 -15.14
CA VAL A 135 -24.14 -14.79 -15.04
C VAL A 135 -24.49 -15.11 -13.60
N ARG A 136 -25.79 -15.08 -13.29
CA ARG A 136 -26.33 -15.99 -12.27
C ARG A 136 -26.19 -17.40 -12.84
N GLN A 137 -24.95 -17.86 -13.02
CA GLN A 137 -24.69 -19.28 -12.97
C GLN A 137 -25.11 -19.66 -11.56
N GLN A 138 -26.31 -20.23 -11.45
CA GLN A 138 -26.77 -20.90 -10.25
C GLN A 138 -25.78 -22.05 -10.02
N HIS A 139 -24.66 -21.73 -9.38
CA HIS A 139 -23.80 -22.73 -8.81
C HIS A 139 -24.56 -23.26 -7.60
N THR A 140 -25.06 -24.48 -7.72
CA THR A 140 -25.47 -25.25 -6.55
C THR A 140 -24.19 -25.64 -5.82
N TYR A 141 -23.82 -24.87 -4.81
CA TYR A 141 -22.72 -25.24 -3.93
C TYR A 141 -23.20 -26.38 -3.04
N GLU A 142 -22.44 -27.47 -3.00
CA GLU A 142 -22.75 -28.63 -2.12
C GLU A 142 -22.72 -28.26 -0.64
N GLN A 143 -21.96 -27.23 -0.29
CA GLN A 143 -21.81 -26.74 1.08
C GLN A 143 -22.40 -25.33 1.21
N PRO A 144 -23.11 -25.04 2.32
CA PRO A 144 -23.67 -23.70 2.55
C PRO A 144 -22.56 -22.65 2.73
N CYS A 145 -22.86 -21.41 2.35
CA CYS A 145 -21.99 -20.27 2.65
C CYS A 145 -21.83 -20.14 4.17
N ARG A 146 -20.57 -20.18 4.63
CA ARG A 146 -20.25 -20.01 6.05
C ARG A 146 -19.83 -18.58 6.32
N MET A 147 -20.54 -17.92 7.22
CA MET A 147 -20.23 -16.58 7.69
C MET A 147 -19.64 -16.67 9.10
N VAL A 148 -18.54 -15.96 9.35
CA VAL A 148 -17.86 -15.92 10.65
C VAL A 148 -17.42 -14.49 10.91
N VAL A 149 -17.66 -14.00 12.13
CA VAL A 149 -17.14 -12.71 12.61
C VAL A 149 -15.88 -12.97 13.42
N ILE A 150 -14.79 -12.34 13.03
CA ILE A 150 -13.48 -12.48 13.67
C ILE A 150 -12.99 -11.10 14.06
N ASN A 151 -12.67 -10.90 15.35
CA ASN A 151 -11.96 -9.71 15.80
C ASN A 151 -10.47 -9.88 15.46
N GLY A 152 -10.08 -9.45 14.26
CA GLY A 152 -8.72 -9.59 13.77
C GLY A 152 -8.42 -8.68 12.59
N ASP A 153 -7.13 -8.46 12.34
CA ASP A 153 -6.66 -7.71 11.18
C ASP A 153 -6.99 -8.47 9.87
N CYS A 154 -7.51 -7.76 8.87
CA CYS A 154 -8.01 -8.38 7.65
C CYS A 154 -6.94 -9.14 6.84
N LEU A 155 -5.68 -8.69 6.86
CA LEU A 155 -4.59 -9.40 6.18
C LEU A 155 -4.14 -10.62 6.97
N ASP A 156 -4.05 -10.49 8.29
CA ASP A 156 -3.65 -11.61 9.15
C ASP A 156 -4.68 -12.75 9.03
N VAL A 157 -5.98 -12.42 9.00
CA VAL A 157 -7.06 -13.39 8.77
C VAL A 157 -6.99 -13.99 7.36
N ALA A 158 -6.78 -13.19 6.32
CA ALA A 158 -6.68 -13.68 4.95
C ALA A 158 -5.48 -14.63 4.74
N ILE A 159 -4.33 -14.31 5.31
CA ILE A 159 -3.12 -15.15 5.27
C ILE A 159 -3.37 -16.46 6.04
N CYS A 160 -3.93 -16.40 7.25
CA CYS A 160 -4.29 -17.60 8.00
C CYS A 160 -5.29 -18.49 7.24
N PHE A 161 -6.28 -17.87 6.60
CA PHE A 161 -7.28 -18.58 5.80
C PHE A 161 -6.63 -19.28 4.60
N LYS A 162 -5.75 -18.57 3.87
CA LYS A 162 -5.02 -19.14 2.74
C LYS A 162 -4.10 -20.29 3.15
N ALA A 163 -3.42 -20.16 4.28
CA ALA A 163 -2.57 -21.23 4.82
C ALA A 163 -3.38 -22.49 5.18
N LYS A 164 -4.58 -22.31 5.76
CA LYS A 164 -5.49 -23.41 6.08
C LYS A 164 -6.14 -24.04 4.85
N TYR A 165 -6.39 -23.24 3.80
CA TYR A 165 -7.02 -23.68 2.56
C TYR A 165 -6.16 -23.28 1.34
N PRO A 166 -5.06 -23.99 1.04
CA PRO A 166 -4.08 -23.56 0.03
C PRO A 166 -4.61 -23.44 -1.41
N LYS A 167 -5.75 -24.08 -1.70
CA LYS A 167 -6.44 -23.99 -3.01
C LYS A 167 -7.37 -22.79 -3.12
N SER A 168 -7.59 -22.04 -2.03
CA SER A 168 -8.42 -20.84 -2.02
C SER A 168 -7.63 -19.62 -2.49
N ASN A 169 -8.34 -18.67 -3.09
CA ASN A 169 -7.83 -17.34 -3.39
C ASN A 169 -8.65 -16.30 -2.63
N PRO A 170 -8.33 -16.02 -1.35
CA PRO A 170 -9.11 -15.05 -0.58
C PRO A 170 -8.97 -13.65 -1.18
N VAL A 171 -10.07 -12.92 -1.15
CA VAL A 171 -10.13 -11.52 -1.57
C VAL A 171 -10.36 -10.66 -0.34
N VAL A 172 -9.56 -9.61 -0.17
CA VAL A 172 -9.69 -8.64 0.92
C VAL A 172 -10.33 -7.36 0.38
N LEU A 173 -11.37 -6.88 1.07
CA LEU A 173 -11.96 -5.57 0.79
C LEU A 173 -11.03 -4.47 1.31
N ASN A 174 -10.53 -3.61 0.43
CA ASN A 174 -9.93 -2.32 0.77
C ASN A 174 -11.04 -1.26 0.88
N MET A 175 -11.21 -0.69 2.07
CA MET A 175 -12.15 0.40 2.35
C MET A 175 -11.57 1.71 1.82
N ALA A 176 -11.58 1.85 0.50
CA ALA A 176 -10.75 2.80 -0.21
C ALA A 176 -11.29 4.23 -0.17
N SER A 177 -10.38 5.20 -0.15
CA SER A 177 -10.69 6.57 -0.47
C SER A 177 -11.06 6.68 -1.96
N ALA A 178 -12.19 7.32 -2.24
CA ALA A 178 -12.70 7.46 -3.61
C ALA A 178 -11.73 8.17 -4.57
N ARG A 179 -10.88 9.07 -4.05
CA ARG A 179 -10.05 9.98 -4.87
C ARG A 179 -8.57 9.93 -4.57
N ASN A 180 -8.18 9.48 -3.38
CA ASN A 180 -6.78 9.48 -2.97
C ASN A 180 -6.32 8.02 -2.82
N PRO A 181 -5.51 7.48 -3.72
CA PRO A 181 -5.07 6.10 -3.62
C PRO A 181 -4.28 5.91 -2.31
N GLY A 182 -4.75 5.00 -1.47
CA GLY A 182 -4.16 4.78 -0.16
C GLY A 182 -4.51 5.86 0.86
N GLY A 183 -5.50 6.70 0.60
CA GLY A 183 -5.97 7.73 1.53
C GLY A 183 -4.81 8.61 2.03
N GLY A 184 -4.62 8.63 3.34
CA GLY A 184 -3.57 9.40 4.00
C GLY A 184 -2.27 8.63 4.27
N TRP A 185 -1.98 7.50 3.59
CA TRP A 185 -0.88 6.60 3.98
C TRP A 185 0.50 7.27 3.94
N LYS A 186 0.76 8.10 2.92
CA LYS A 186 1.98 8.92 2.79
C LYS A 186 2.12 9.96 3.89
N ASN A 187 1.00 10.34 4.50
CA ASN A 187 0.93 11.31 5.57
C ASN A 187 0.95 10.66 6.95
N GLY A 188 1.02 9.32 7.05
CA GLY A 188 1.01 8.60 8.33
C GLY A 188 -0.37 8.45 8.97
N ALA A 189 -1.45 8.55 8.18
CA ALA A 189 -2.78 8.15 8.64
C ALA A 189 -2.86 6.63 8.86
N GLY A 190 -3.86 6.19 9.61
CA GLY A 190 -3.91 4.87 10.22
C GLY A 190 -5.21 4.11 10.07
N ALA A 191 -6.04 4.41 9.08
CA ALA A 191 -7.20 3.58 8.80
C ALA A 191 -6.77 2.32 8.03
N GLN A 192 -7.76 1.48 7.70
CA GLN A 192 -7.53 0.17 7.10
C GLN A 192 -6.83 0.27 5.75
N GLU A 193 -7.29 1.15 4.85
CA GLU A 193 -6.67 1.37 3.54
C GLU A 193 -5.19 1.75 3.68
N GLU A 194 -4.87 2.68 4.58
CA GLU A 194 -3.50 3.08 4.80
C GLU A 194 -2.65 1.90 5.26
N ASN A 195 -3.20 1.08 6.16
CA ASN A 195 -2.51 -0.10 6.70
C ASN A 195 -2.14 -1.08 5.58
N LEU A 196 -3.10 -1.35 4.67
CA LEU A 196 -2.88 -2.17 3.49
C LEU A 196 -1.75 -1.61 2.61
N HIS A 197 -1.72 -0.30 2.37
CA HIS A 197 -0.67 0.34 1.58
C HIS A 197 0.71 0.22 2.20
N ARG A 198 0.82 0.30 3.54
CA ARG A 198 2.10 0.11 4.23
C ARG A 198 2.61 -1.33 4.17
N ARG A 199 1.73 -2.32 4.00
CA ARG A 199 2.09 -3.75 4.11
C ARG A 199 2.22 -4.46 2.77
N THR A 200 1.93 -3.78 1.67
CA THR A 200 1.81 -4.38 0.35
C THR A 200 2.48 -3.54 -0.75
N ASN A 201 2.52 -4.07 -1.97
CA ASN A 201 2.88 -3.29 -3.17
C ASN A 201 1.66 -2.62 -3.84
N MET A 202 0.52 -2.49 -3.15
CA MET A 202 -0.73 -1.97 -3.70
C MET A 202 -0.61 -0.58 -4.31
N PHE A 203 0.33 0.24 -3.84
CA PHE A 203 0.57 1.56 -4.43
C PHE A 203 1.00 1.48 -5.91
N GLN A 204 1.71 0.42 -6.35
CA GLN A 204 1.99 0.21 -7.78
C GLN A 204 0.72 -0.12 -8.56
N CYS A 205 -0.24 -0.82 -7.94
CA CYS A 205 -1.49 -1.22 -8.57
C CYS A 205 -2.45 -0.04 -8.74
N LEU A 206 -2.52 0.84 -7.72
CA LEU A 206 -3.48 1.94 -7.69
C LEU A 206 -2.92 3.25 -8.26
N GLU A 207 -1.69 3.61 -7.90
CA GLU A 207 -1.11 4.92 -8.25
C GLU A 207 -0.34 4.90 -9.57
N ASP A 208 0.21 3.74 -9.96
CA ASP A 208 1.27 3.63 -10.99
C ASP A 208 2.24 4.84 -10.96
N PRO A 209 2.87 5.13 -9.81
CA PRO A 209 3.58 6.39 -9.60
C PRO A 209 4.87 6.50 -10.43
N TYR A 210 5.14 5.46 -11.21
CA TYR A 210 6.35 5.21 -11.95
C TYR A 210 6.12 5.12 -13.45
N HIS A 211 4.86 5.26 -13.89
CA HIS A 211 4.47 5.12 -15.28
C HIS A 211 4.92 3.76 -15.86
N GLU A 212 5.00 2.72 -15.02
CA GLU A 212 5.35 1.36 -15.44
C GLU A 212 4.23 0.73 -16.26
N LEU A 213 3.00 1.22 -16.07
CA LEU A 213 1.81 0.81 -16.80
C LEU A 213 1.38 1.86 -17.85
N GLU A 214 2.21 2.87 -18.14
CA GLU A 214 1.89 3.89 -19.13
C GLU A 214 1.65 3.25 -20.50
N GLY A 215 0.45 3.51 -21.07
CA GLY A 215 0.00 2.87 -22.32
C GLY A 215 -0.54 1.44 -22.16
N GLN A 216 -0.44 0.83 -20.97
CA GLN A 216 -1.06 -0.47 -20.63
C GLN A 216 -2.32 -0.31 -19.76
N ARG A 217 -2.48 0.87 -19.15
CA ARG A 217 -3.63 1.26 -18.34
C ARG A 217 -4.35 2.42 -19.02
N ASP A 218 -5.66 2.28 -19.19
CA ASP A 218 -6.55 3.25 -19.84
C ASP A 218 -7.37 4.10 -18.86
N TRP A 219 -7.13 3.94 -17.55
CA TRP A 219 -7.86 4.62 -16.48
C TRP A 219 -6.95 5.35 -15.49
N ASN A 220 -7.42 6.50 -15.00
CA ASN A 220 -6.80 7.22 -13.88
C ASN A 220 -7.42 6.78 -12.56
N PHE A 221 -6.67 6.84 -11.47
CA PHE A 221 -7.19 6.42 -10.16
C PHE A 221 -8.43 7.23 -9.75
N TYR A 222 -9.52 6.51 -9.57
CA TYR A 222 -10.77 6.92 -8.94
C TYR A 222 -11.51 5.62 -8.58
N VAL A 223 -12.24 5.57 -7.47
CA VAL A 223 -13.10 4.42 -7.17
C VAL A 223 -14.51 4.74 -7.65
N PRO A 224 -15.06 4.01 -8.63
CA PRO A 224 -16.40 4.25 -9.14
C PRO A 224 -17.47 4.14 -8.05
N GLU A 225 -18.53 4.96 -8.15
CA GLU A 225 -19.64 4.96 -7.20
C GLU A 225 -20.37 3.60 -7.14
N PHE A 226 -20.73 3.03 -8.30
CA PHE A 226 -21.27 1.68 -8.40
C PHE A 226 -20.25 0.74 -9.05
N GLY A 227 -19.15 0.51 -8.33
CA GLY A 227 -18.11 -0.37 -8.80
C GLY A 227 -16.94 -0.49 -7.84
N GLY A 228 -15.77 -0.78 -8.40
CA GLY A 228 -14.56 -0.96 -7.62
C GLY A 228 -13.35 -1.27 -8.48
N ILE A 229 -12.21 -1.42 -7.81
CA ILE A 229 -10.95 -1.79 -8.47
C ILE A 229 -10.53 -3.16 -7.95
N TYR A 230 -10.41 -4.14 -8.84
CA TYR A 230 -9.85 -5.44 -8.51
C TYR A 230 -8.34 -5.44 -8.73
N MET A 231 -7.59 -5.94 -7.75
CA MET A 231 -6.13 -6.07 -7.79
C MET A 231 -5.77 -7.53 -7.50
N PRO A 232 -5.37 -8.32 -8.50
CA PRO A 232 -5.00 -9.72 -8.30
C PRO A 232 -3.59 -9.86 -7.71
N ASP A 233 -3.37 -10.88 -6.88
CA ASP A 233 -2.03 -11.36 -6.46
C ASP A 233 -1.08 -10.26 -5.92
N VAL A 234 -1.63 -9.28 -5.19
CA VAL A 234 -0.84 -8.22 -4.57
C VAL A 234 0.08 -8.83 -3.51
N SER A 235 1.34 -8.41 -3.52
CA SER A 235 2.37 -8.90 -2.59
C SER A 235 2.17 -8.29 -1.21
N VAL A 236 1.92 -9.12 -0.20
CA VAL A 236 1.86 -8.78 1.22
C VAL A 236 3.15 -9.25 1.88
N PHE A 237 3.95 -8.34 2.41
CA PHE A 237 5.29 -8.67 2.92
C PHE A 237 5.58 -8.12 4.32
N ARG A 238 4.54 -7.62 5.01
CA ARG A 238 4.63 -7.15 6.38
C ARG A 238 3.48 -7.62 7.25
N GLY A 239 3.79 -7.86 8.52
CA GLY A 239 2.81 -8.10 9.58
C GLY A 239 2.00 -6.86 9.93
N SER A 240 1.05 -7.04 10.83
CA SER A 240 0.10 -6.02 11.25
C SER A 240 0.73 -4.88 12.04
N GLU A 241 -0.03 -3.78 12.10
CA GLU A 241 0.38 -2.57 12.81
C GLU A 241 0.60 -2.82 14.29
N SER A 242 -0.25 -3.60 14.96
CA SER A 242 -0.09 -3.99 16.37
C SER A 242 1.21 -4.74 16.65
N ASN A 243 1.75 -5.44 15.64
CA ASN A 243 3.02 -6.14 15.73
C ASN A 243 4.21 -5.28 15.27
N GLY A 244 3.99 -4.01 14.92
CA GLY A 244 5.03 -3.08 14.49
C GLY A 244 5.46 -3.24 13.03
N TYR A 245 4.60 -3.77 12.14
CA TYR A 245 4.88 -3.96 10.71
C TYR A 245 6.15 -4.78 10.37
N PRO A 246 6.40 -5.93 11.04
CA PRO A 246 7.61 -6.72 10.81
C PRO A 246 7.62 -7.24 9.38
N PHE A 247 8.79 -7.26 8.74
CA PHE A 247 8.94 -7.96 7.46
C PHE A 247 8.77 -9.47 7.64
N PHE A 248 8.19 -10.14 6.64
CA PHE A 248 8.02 -11.58 6.70
C PHE A 248 9.34 -12.33 6.49
N PRO A 249 9.73 -13.26 7.38
CA PRO A 249 11.01 -13.97 7.23
C PRO A 249 11.00 -14.97 6.06
N ASN A 250 9.82 -15.46 5.66
CA ASN A 250 9.67 -16.50 4.64
C ASN A 250 9.32 -15.95 3.25
N GLY A 251 9.37 -14.63 3.05
CA GLY A 251 8.96 -13.99 1.80
C GLY A 251 7.52 -13.47 1.80
N PRO A 252 7.09 -12.86 0.69
CA PRO A 252 5.75 -12.30 0.55
C PRO A 252 4.68 -13.38 0.41
N GLU A 253 3.52 -13.10 0.98
CA GLU A 253 2.25 -13.75 0.61
C GLU A 253 1.58 -12.99 -0.54
N TYR A 254 0.68 -13.64 -1.26
CA TYR A 254 -0.03 -13.05 -2.39
C TYR A 254 -1.53 -13.11 -2.15
N ILE A 255 -2.19 -11.95 -2.13
CA ILE A 255 -3.62 -11.84 -1.80
C ILE A 255 -4.28 -10.93 -2.83
N SER A 256 -5.49 -11.26 -3.25
CA SER A 256 -6.28 -10.40 -4.13
C SER A 256 -7.06 -9.37 -3.31
N PHE A 257 -7.30 -8.20 -3.89
CA PHE A 257 -8.03 -7.11 -3.24
C PHE A 257 -9.14 -6.57 -4.13
N ILE A 258 -10.20 -6.09 -3.50
CA ILE A 258 -11.21 -5.23 -4.14
C ILE A 258 -11.22 -3.91 -3.38
N ALA A 259 -11.02 -2.80 -4.08
CA ALA A 259 -11.17 -1.47 -3.52
C ALA A 259 -12.56 -0.91 -3.86
N CYS A 260 -13.32 -0.58 -2.82
CA CYS A 260 -14.62 0.09 -2.93
C CYS A 260 -14.63 1.28 -1.96
N ALA A 261 -15.26 2.38 -2.38
CA ALA A 261 -15.42 3.56 -1.56
C ALA A 261 -16.80 3.54 -0.91
N ALA A 262 -16.84 3.57 0.42
CA ALA A 262 -18.09 3.79 1.15
C ALA A 262 -18.51 5.26 1.04
N TYR A 263 -19.82 5.53 1.08
CA TYR A 263 -20.32 6.89 1.20
C TYR A 263 -19.83 7.52 2.52
N SER A 264 -19.28 8.72 2.42
CA SER A 264 -18.91 9.51 3.59
C SER A 264 -20.17 10.07 4.24
N HIS A 265 -20.35 9.84 5.54
CA HIS A 265 -21.53 10.30 6.29
C HIS A 265 -22.84 9.87 5.62
N PRO A 266 -23.06 8.56 5.40
CA PRO A 266 -24.32 8.10 4.84
C PRO A 266 -25.45 8.54 5.78
N PRO A 267 -26.65 8.82 5.25
CA PRO A 267 -27.78 9.10 6.10
C PRO A 267 -28.02 7.90 7.04
N THR A 268 -28.29 8.22 8.30
CA THR A 268 -28.48 7.26 9.38
C THR A 268 -29.77 7.57 10.11
N GLU A 269 -30.46 6.51 10.52
CA GLU A 269 -31.59 6.57 11.42
C GLU A 269 -31.19 6.00 12.79
N THR A 270 -31.87 6.43 13.85
CA THR A 270 -31.75 5.79 15.16
C THR A 270 -32.77 4.67 15.26
N ASP A 271 -32.35 3.47 15.64
CA ASP A 271 -33.24 2.36 15.92
C ASP A 271 -33.99 2.55 17.26
N ASN A 272 -34.88 1.62 17.59
CA ASN A 272 -35.67 1.68 18.83
C ASN A 272 -34.82 1.57 20.12
N ASN A 273 -33.55 1.16 20.01
CA ASN A 273 -32.61 1.02 21.12
C ASN A 273 -31.68 2.23 21.26
N GLY A 274 -31.80 3.23 20.39
CA GLY A 274 -30.90 4.38 20.37
C GLY A 274 -29.63 4.17 19.54
N GLU A 275 -29.50 3.04 18.82
CA GLU A 275 -28.34 2.73 18.00
C GLU A 275 -28.49 3.29 16.57
N LEU A 276 -27.41 3.80 15.99
CA LEU A 276 -27.41 4.30 14.62
C LEU A 276 -27.42 3.13 13.62
N LYS A 277 -28.40 3.13 12.72
CA LYS A 277 -28.49 2.25 11.55
C LYS A 277 -28.41 3.09 10.27
N LEU A 278 -27.90 2.51 9.19
CA LEU A 278 -27.99 3.14 7.86
C LEU A 278 -29.47 3.28 7.47
N SER A 279 -29.86 4.46 6.98
CA SER A 279 -31.23 4.74 6.51
C SER A 279 -31.49 4.13 5.13
#